data_AF-A0A504TWW2-F1
#
_entry.id   AF-A0A504TWW2-F1
#
_cell.length_a   1.000
_cell.length_b   1.000
_cell.length_c   1.000
_cell.angle_alpha   90.00
_cell.angle_beta   90.00
_cell.angle_gamma   90.00
#
_symmetry.space_group_name_H-M   'P 1'
#
loop_
_entity.id
_entity.type
_entity.pdbx_description
1 polymer ?
#
loop_
_entity_poly.entity_id
_entity_poly.type
_entity_poly.pdbx_seq_one_letter_code
_entity_poly.pdbx_strand_id
1 'polypeptide(L)'
;MTYVLILFSVCLSAFSQVILRFGMTRPDVAEALAGGASPLQAIGAIARSPFVIGGLACYGFGAIVWLLVLSRIPVSHAYPFVSLGIVLTALAGVVALGESISLTACLGILLIISGILCIAVGR
;
A
#
# COMPACT_ATOMS: atom_id res chain seq x y z
N MET A 1 14.68 9.38 -15.27
CA MET A 1 15.16 8.64 -14.08
C MET A 1 14.22 8.75 -12.88
N THR A 2 13.84 9.96 -12.43
CA THR A 2 12.98 10.12 -11.24
C THR A 2 11.59 9.48 -11.36
N TYR A 3 10.92 9.57 -12.52
CA TYR A 3 9.63 8.89 -12.72
C TYR A 3 9.71 7.36 -12.61
N VAL A 4 10.83 6.74 -12.97
CA VAL A 4 11.05 5.30 -12.80
C VAL A 4 11.13 4.97 -11.31
N LEU A 5 11.84 5.78 -10.51
CA LEU A 5 11.91 5.62 -9.06
C LEU A 5 10.54 5.79 -8.40
N ILE A 6 9.73 6.74 -8.90
CA ILE A 6 8.35 6.94 -8.45
C ILE A 6 7.53 5.68 -8.70
N LEU A 7 7.44 5.22 -9.95
CA LEU A 7 6.64 4.04 -10.30
C LEU A 7 7.11 2.81 -9.53
N PHE A 8 8.43 2.62 -9.41
CA PHE A 8 9.00 1.52 -8.64
C PHE A 8 8.61 1.60 -7.16
N SER A 9 8.75 2.76 -6.51
CA SER A 9 8.36 2.96 -5.11
C SER A 9 6.87 2.72 -4.89
N VAL A 10 6.03 3.23 -5.79
CA VAL A 10 4.57 3.07 -5.72
C VAL A 10 4.15 1.60 -5.90
N CYS A 11 4.72 0.88 -6.87
CA CYS A 11 4.46 -0.54 -7.05
C CYS A 11 4.94 -1.36 -5.85
N LEU A 12 6.11 -1.04 -5.30
CA LEU A 12 6.65 -1.70 -4.12
C LEU A 12 5.78 -1.46 -2.88
N SER A 13 5.23 -0.25 -2.75
CA SER A 13 4.25 0.07 -1.71
C SER A 13 2.98 -0.77 -1.88
N ALA A 14 2.38 -0.80 -3.07
CA ALA A 14 1.19 -1.62 -3.32
C ALA A 14 1.43 -3.12 -3.04
N PHE A 15 2.56 -3.65 -3.50
CA PHE A 15 2.97 -5.02 -3.22
C PHE A 15 3.14 -5.28 -1.71
N SER A 16 3.78 -4.36 -0.99
CA SER A 16 3.93 -4.47 0.47
C SER A 16 2.58 -4.56 1.18
N GLN A 17 1.59 -3.76 0.76
CA GLN A 17 0.26 -3.75 1.37
C GLN A 17 -0.48 -5.08 1.16
N VAL A 18 -0.33 -5.70 -0.01
CA VAL A 18 -0.90 -7.04 -0.26
C VAL A 18 -0.27 -8.09 0.65
N ILE A 19 1.05 -8.11 0.78
CA ILE A 19 1.76 -9.05 1.66
C ILE A 19 1.33 -8.83 3.13
N LEU A 20 1.29 -7.57 3.57
CA LEU A 20 0.87 -7.22 4.93
C LEU A 20 -0.56 -7.69 5.20
N ARG A 21 -1.48 -7.42 4.27
CA ARG A 21 -2.87 -7.87 4.39
C ARG A 21 -2.96 -9.39 4.42
N PHE A 22 -2.23 -10.08 3.55
CA PHE A 22 -2.16 -11.54 3.56
C PHE A 22 -1.65 -12.08 4.91
N GLY A 23 -0.61 -11.46 5.47
CA GLY A 23 -0.07 -11.81 6.79
C GLY A 23 -1.07 -11.60 7.93
N MET A 24 -1.86 -10.52 7.88
CA MET A 24 -2.91 -10.22 8.86
C MET A 24 -4.10 -11.19 8.81
N THR A 25 -4.38 -11.75 7.65
CA THR A 25 -5.50 -12.70 7.47
C THR A 25 -5.13 -14.15 7.82
N ARG A 26 -3.88 -14.43 8.19
CA ARG A 26 -3.49 -15.80 8.55
C ARG A 26 -4.14 -16.23 9.86
N PRO A 27 -4.51 -17.52 10.02
CA PRO A 27 -5.19 -18.01 11.22
C PRO A 27 -4.44 -17.69 12.51
N ASP A 28 -3.11 -17.83 12.53
CA ASP A 28 -2.26 -17.57 13.70
C ASP A 28 -2.32 -16.11 14.18
N VAL A 29 -2.46 -15.16 13.25
CA VAL A 29 -2.59 -13.74 13.57
C VAL A 29 -4.04 -13.36 13.84
N ALA A 30 -4.98 -13.88 13.05
CA ALA A 30 -6.40 -13.60 13.19
C ALA A 30 -6.98 -14.12 14.51
N GLU A 31 -6.62 -15.33 14.94
CA GLU A 31 -7.05 -15.90 16.22
C GLU A 31 -6.48 -15.12 17.41
N ALA A 32 -5.21 -14.73 17.33
CA ALA A 32 -4.57 -13.88 18.34
C ALA A 32 -5.24 -12.50 18.46
N LEU A 33 -5.85 -11.99 17.38
CA LEU A 33 -6.59 -10.73 17.38
C LEU A 33 -8.06 -10.90 17.82
N ALA A 34 -8.69 -12.03 17.52
CA ALA A 34 -10.10 -12.30 17.82
C ALA A 34 -10.34 -12.80 19.26
N GLY A 35 -9.38 -13.51 19.86
CA GLY A 35 -9.55 -14.28 21.09
C GLY A 35 -9.58 -13.51 22.42
N GLY A 36 -9.75 -12.18 22.43
CA GLY A 36 -9.64 -11.38 23.66
C GLY A 36 -8.22 -11.40 24.27
N ALA A 37 -7.21 -11.74 23.45
CA ALA A 37 -5.82 -11.77 23.85
C ALA A 37 -5.37 -10.40 24.37
N SER A 38 -4.43 -10.39 25.31
CA SER A 38 -3.84 -9.13 25.75
C SER A 38 -3.15 -8.44 24.57
N PRO A 39 -3.11 -7.09 24.51
CA PRO A 39 -2.46 -6.36 23.42
C PRO A 39 -1.03 -6.83 23.15
N LEU A 40 -0.31 -7.26 24.19
CA LEU A 40 1.04 -7.82 24.08
C LEU A 40 1.10 -9.13 23.29
N GLN A 41 0.11 -10.01 23.45
CA GLN A 41 0.03 -11.27 22.72
C GLN A 41 -0.29 -11.04 21.24
N ALA A 42 -1.21 -10.14 20.94
CA ALA A 42 -1.53 -9.73 19.57
C ALA A 42 -0.29 -9.16 18.86
N ILE A 43 0.42 -8.22 19.51
CA ILE A 43 1.68 -7.67 18.97
C ILE A 43 2.71 -8.78 18.74
N GLY A 44 2.83 -9.72 19.69
CA GLY A 44 3.74 -10.85 19.56
C GLY A 44 3.41 -11.78 18.39
N ALA A 45 2.13 -12.00 18.08
CA ALA A 45 1.72 -12.80 16.93
C ALA A 45 2.02 -12.09 15.61
N ILE A 46 1.67 -10.80 15.52
CA ILE A 46 1.97 -9.94 14.36
C ILE A 46 3.48 -9.90 14.10
N ALA A 47 4.29 -9.66 15.14
CA ALA A 47 5.74 -9.50 15.02
C ALA A 47 6.48 -10.78 14.63
N ARG A 48 5.87 -11.96 14.80
CA ARG A 48 6.44 -13.26 14.40
C ARG A 48 5.98 -13.72 13.02
N SER A 49 4.98 -13.07 12.43
CA SER A 49 4.47 -13.46 11.11
C SER A 49 5.50 -13.12 10.03
N PRO A 50 6.01 -14.11 9.26
CA PRO A 50 7.03 -13.88 8.24
C PRO A 50 6.53 -12.98 7.10
N PHE A 51 5.23 -13.05 6.79
CA PHE A 51 4.60 -12.16 5.82
C PHE A 51 4.56 -10.72 6.31
N VAL A 52 4.26 -10.51 7.60
CA VAL A 52 4.27 -9.16 8.17
C VAL A 52 5.67 -8.58 8.16
N ILE A 53 6.66 -9.36 8.60
CA ILE A 53 8.07 -8.95 8.58
C ILE A 53 8.51 -8.62 7.15
N GLY A 54 8.22 -9.50 6.19
CA GLY A 54 8.56 -9.30 4.78
C GLY A 54 7.85 -8.08 4.17
N GLY A 55 6.56 -7.90 4.48
CA GLY A 55 5.78 -6.74 4.06
C GLY A 55 6.30 -5.43 4.65
N LEU A 56 6.66 -5.40 5.93
CA LEU A 56 7.27 -4.24 6.59
C LEU A 56 8.66 -3.93 6.04
N ALA A 57 9.48 -4.95 5.78
CA ALA A 57 10.79 -4.76 5.14
C ALA A 57 10.64 -4.18 3.73
N CYS A 58 9.70 -4.71 2.94
CA CYS A 58 9.35 -4.20 1.62
C CYS A 58 8.85 -2.75 1.67
N TYR A 59 7.97 -2.44 2.62
CA TYR A 59 7.44 -1.09 2.84
C TYR A 59 8.55 -0.12 3.26
N GLY A 60 9.43 -0.52 4.18
CA GLY A 60 10.58 0.26 4.62
C GLY A 60 11.56 0.54 3.48
N PHE A 61 11.86 -0.46 2.65
CA PHE A 61 12.67 -0.25 1.44
C PHE A 61 11.99 0.70 0.46
N GLY A 62 10.67 0.58 0.27
CA GLY A 62 9.88 1.51 -0.54
C GLY A 62 9.92 2.94 -0.02
N ALA A 63 9.93 3.13 1.29
CA ALA A 63 10.12 4.44 1.92
C ALA A 63 11.50 5.02 1.63
N ILE A 64 12.57 4.22 1.66
CA ILE A 64 13.92 4.67 1.27
C ILE A 64 13.93 5.17 -0.18
N VAL A 65 13.33 4.41 -1.10
CA VAL A 65 13.21 4.84 -2.51
C VAL A 65 12.36 6.11 -2.61
N TRP A 66 11.29 6.24 -1.83
CA TRP A 66 10.45 7.43 -1.81
C TRP A 66 11.22 8.68 -1.34
N LEU A 67 12.07 8.56 -0.32
CA LEU A 67 12.92 9.67 0.12
C LEU A 67 13.88 10.14 -0.98
N LEU A 68 14.37 9.22 -1.83
CA LEU A 68 15.18 9.57 -3.02
C LEU A 68 14.38 10.29 -4.11
N VAL A 69 13.06 10.07 -4.18
CA VAL A 69 12.18 10.84 -5.07
C VAL A 69 12.00 12.24 -4.51
N LEU A 70 11.69 12.36 -3.22
CA LEU A 70 11.44 13.64 -2.55
C LEU A 70 12.69 14.54 -2.54
N SER A 71 13.88 13.98 -2.59
CA SER A 71 15.12 14.77 -2.73
C SER A 71 15.33 15.35 -4.14
N ARG A 72 14.56 14.91 -5.14
CA ARG A 72 14.76 15.28 -6.56
C ARG A 72 13.67 16.15 -7.15
N ILE A 73 12.44 16.09 -6.61
CA ILE A 73 11.31 16.86 -7.12
C ILE A 73 10.50 17.45 -5.96
N PRO A 74 9.79 18.58 -6.19
CA PRO A 74 8.88 19.13 -5.20
C PRO A 74 7.81 18.10 -4.78
N VAL A 75 7.46 18.11 -3.49
CA VAL A 75 6.45 17.23 -2.90
C VAL A 75 5.11 17.34 -3.66
N SER A 76 4.73 18.54 -4.08
CA SER A 76 3.52 18.80 -4.88
C SER A 76 3.54 18.13 -6.26
N HIS A 77 4.71 17.82 -6.82
CA HIS A 77 4.86 17.03 -8.03
C HIS A 77 4.87 15.53 -7.77
N ALA A 78 5.39 15.08 -6.62
CA ALA A 78 5.47 13.67 -6.27
C ALA A 78 4.13 13.08 -5.79
N TYR A 79 3.38 13.82 -4.98
CA TYR A 79 2.16 13.34 -4.32
C TYR A 79 1.04 12.82 -5.25
N PRO A 80 0.82 13.37 -6.47
CA PRO A 80 -0.12 12.77 -7.43
C PRO A 80 0.16 11.29 -7.72
N PHE A 81 1.42 10.86 -7.66
CA PHE A 81 1.79 9.46 -7.86
C PHE A 81 1.52 8.57 -6.64
N VAL A 82 1.40 9.14 -5.44
CA VAL A 82 0.92 8.40 -4.26
C VAL A 82 -0.53 7.97 -4.46
N SER A 83 -1.36 8.84 -5.05
CA SER A 83 -2.74 8.53 -5.41
C SER A 83 -2.84 7.38 -6.41
N LEU A 84 -1.88 7.25 -7.34
CA LEU A 84 -1.78 6.08 -8.21
C LEU A 84 -1.53 4.80 -7.40
N GLY A 85 -0.75 4.88 -6.33
CA GLY A 85 -0.53 3.77 -5.40
C GLY A 85 -1.81 3.27 -4.72
N ILE A 86 -2.75 4.17 -4.41
CA ILE A 86 -4.06 3.80 -3.86
C ILE A 86 -4.82 2.92 -4.87
N VAL A 87 -4.86 3.35 -6.13
CA VAL A 87 -5.52 2.60 -7.21
C VAL A 87 -4.87 1.23 -7.40
N LEU A 88 -3.54 1.19 -7.49
CA LEU A 88 -2.80 -0.06 -7.66
C LEU A 88 -2.96 -1.00 -6.48
N THR A 89 -2.97 -0.49 -5.25
CA THR A 89 -3.20 -1.30 -4.04
C THR A 89 -4.60 -1.90 -4.04
N ALA A 90 -5.62 -1.12 -4.38
CA ALA A 90 -6.99 -1.61 -4.47
C ALA A 90 -7.14 -2.71 -5.53
N LEU A 91 -6.58 -2.49 -6.73
CA LEU A 91 -6.58 -3.51 -7.80
C LEU A 91 -5.81 -4.76 -7.40
N ALA A 92 -4.65 -4.60 -6.75
CA ALA A 92 -3.87 -5.72 -6.26
C ALA A 92 -4.61 -6.51 -5.16
N GLY A 93 -5.38 -5.85 -4.30
CA GLY A 93 -6.28 -6.50 -3.33
C GLY A 93 -7.34 -7.36 -4.01
N VAL A 94 -7.99 -6.86 -5.06
CA VAL A 94 -8.96 -7.66 -5.85
C VAL A 94 -8.29 -8.87 -6.47
N VAL A 95 -7.16 -8.68 -7.16
CA VAL A 95 -6.52 -9.74 -7.95
C VAL A 95 -5.82 -10.77 -7.07
N ALA A 96 -5.07 -10.33 -6.05
CA ALA A 96 -4.24 -11.20 -5.24
C ALA A 96 -4.98 -11.79 -4.03
N LEU A 97 -5.95 -11.06 -3.47
CA LEU A 97 -6.65 -11.46 -2.25
C LEU A 97 -8.13 -11.79 -2.49
N GLY A 98 -8.65 -11.59 -3.71
CA GLY A 98 -10.06 -11.82 -4.03
C GLY A 98 -11.01 -10.83 -3.35
N GLU A 99 -10.52 -9.64 -2.96
CA GLU A 99 -11.36 -8.63 -2.31
C GLU A 99 -12.46 -8.13 -3.27
N SER A 100 -13.66 -7.92 -2.74
CA SER A 100 -14.76 -7.29 -3.49
C SER A 100 -14.73 -5.78 -3.30
N ILE A 101 -14.67 -5.02 -4.39
CA ILE A 101 -14.81 -3.56 -4.36
C ILE A 101 -16.27 -3.18 -4.58
N SER A 102 -16.81 -2.33 -3.70
CA SER A 102 -18.17 -1.81 -3.86
C SER A 102 -18.26 -0.85 -5.05
N LEU A 103 -19.47 -0.68 -5.61
CA LEU A 103 -19.70 0.29 -6.69
C LEU A 103 -19.29 1.71 -6.30
N THR A 104 -19.52 2.09 -5.04
CA THR A 104 -19.12 3.40 -4.49
C THR A 104 -17.60 3.57 -4.44
N ALA A 105 -16.86 2.53 -4.08
CA ALA A 105 -15.40 2.56 -4.08
C ALA A 105 -14.85 2.63 -5.51
N CYS A 106 -15.46 1.93 -6.48
CA CYS A 106 -15.12 2.08 -7.90
C CYS A 106 -15.31 3.52 -8.38
N LEU A 107 -16.42 4.17 -8.04
CA LEU A 107 -16.64 5.59 -8.37
C LEU A 107 -15.58 6.49 -7.72
N GLY A 108 -15.22 6.24 -6.47
CA GLY A 108 -14.13 6.95 -5.79
C GLY A 108 -12.79 6.78 -6.49
N ILE A 109 -12.44 5.56 -6.93
CA ILE A 109 -11.23 5.27 -7.70
C ILE A 109 -11.23 6.05 -9.02
N LEU A 110 -12.35 6.10 -9.74
CA LEU A 110 -12.48 6.87 -10.98
C LEU A 110 -12.29 8.38 -10.74
N LEU A 111 -12.79 8.91 -9.63
CA LEU A 111 -12.57 10.31 -9.24
C LEU A 111 -11.10 10.58 -8.92
N ILE A 112 -10.41 9.66 -8.22
CA ILE A 112 -8.97 9.77 -7.96
C ILE A 112 -8.19 9.80 -9.29
N ILE A 113 -8.48 8.88 -10.21
CA ILE A 113 -7.85 8.83 -11.53
C ILE A 113 -8.08 10.14 -12.29
N SER A 114 -9.32 10.65 -12.27
CA SER A 114 -9.67 11.92 -12.91
C SER A 114 -8.89 13.09 -12.32
N GLY A 115 -8.75 13.14 -10.98
CA GLY A 115 -7.94 14.14 -10.30
C GLY A 115 -6.46 14.09 -10.69
N ILE A 116 -5.89 12.89 -10.83
CA ILE A 116 -4.52 12.70 -11.32
C ILE A 116 -4.37 13.24 -12.75
N LEU A 117 -5.32 12.94 -13.64
CA LEU A 117 -5.33 13.44 -15.02
C LEU A 117 -5.43 14.97 -15.08
N CYS A 118 -6.31 15.58 -14.28
CA CYS A 118 -6.42 17.04 -14.19
C CYS A 118 -5.09 17.68 -13.74
N ILE A 119 -4.40 17.09 -12.76
CA ILE A 119 -3.08 17.58 -12.32
C ILE A 119 -2.02 17.41 -13.41
N ALA A 120 -2.10 16.34 -14.20
CA ALA A 120 -1.18 16.09 -15.31
C ALA A 120 -1.39 17.07 -16.49
N VAL A 121 -2.64 17.47 -16.75
CA VAL A 121 -3.00 18.42 -17.83
C VAL A 121 -2.83 19.89 -17.41
N GLY A 122 -3.04 20.21 -16.12
CA GLY A 122 -2.90 21.56 -15.59
C GLY A 122 -1.46 22.03 -15.37
N ARG A 123 -0.48 21.29 -15.90
CA ARG A 123 0.96 21.56 -15.86
C ARG A 123 1.51 21.61 -17.28
#